data_AF-A0A6M0L2A8-F1
#
_entry.id   AF-A0A6M0L2A8-F1
#
_cell.length_a   1.000
_cell.length_b   1.000
_cell.length_c   1.000
_cell.angle_alpha   90.00
_cell.angle_beta   90.00
_cell.angle_gamma   90.00
#
_symmetry.space_group_name_H-M   'P 1'
#
loop_
_entity.id
_entity.type
_entity.pdbx_description
1 polymer ?
#
loop_
_entity_poly.entity_id
_entity_poly.type
_entity_poly.pdbx_seq_one_letter_code
_entity_poly.pdbx_strand_id
1 'polypeptide(L)'
;LVTSIATSSLLAQSGESLFTNYCAGCHHSVVGVNESGGEQTNVYEAPYAKTVIEKLKTETKTKEAFVAFVKDYIDEPTKRKSLYGKKAIKNFGLMPSLKGAMSDEESTKLAEYMYSDYNKKKIAEKIVPSKTTETLTPSEKANESLFAKHCASCHTTVVGVDESGGKLTNVYDAPYAKDVMSKLKDETKTKEAFIAFLKDYIDTPDKRKSLYGKKAIKDFGLMPSLKGVMTDEESTGLADYLYEKYTD
;
A
#
# COMPACT_ATOMS: atom_id res chain seq x y z
N LEU A 1 -37.75 -9.76 -40.68
CA LEU A 1 -36.59 -9.54 -39.79
C LEU A 1 -36.84 -10.29 -38.50
N VAL A 2 -35.80 -10.85 -37.87
CA VAL A 2 -35.86 -11.36 -36.50
C VAL A 2 -34.81 -10.57 -35.70
N THR A 3 -35.25 -9.79 -34.73
CA THR A 3 -34.37 -8.89 -33.97
C THR A 3 -33.87 -9.60 -32.71
N SER A 4 -32.64 -10.12 -32.75
CA SER A 4 -32.03 -10.76 -31.59
C SER A 4 -31.71 -9.73 -30.51
N ILE A 5 -32.43 -9.78 -29.38
CA ILE A 5 -32.11 -8.98 -28.20
C ILE A 5 -30.93 -9.65 -27.50
N ALA A 6 -29.76 -9.01 -27.52
CA ALA A 6 -28.60 -9.45 -26.77
C ALA A 6 -28.77 -9.08 -25.29
N THR A 7 -29.21 -10.04 -24.47
CA THR A 7 -29.36 -9.88 -23.03
C THR A 7 -27.99 -9.87 -22.34
N SER A 8 -27.36 -8.71 -22.26
CA SER A 8 -26.10 -8.52 -21.54
C SER A 8 -26.30 -8.72 -20.03
N SER A 9 -26.02 -9.92 -19.54
CA SER A 9 -26.03 -10.24 -18.11
C SER A 9 -24.95 -9.44 -17.37
N LEU A 10 -25.37 -8.35 -16.71
CA LEU A 10 -24.53 -7.60 -15.77
C LEU A 10 -24.13 -8.52 -14.61
N LEU A 11 -22.84 -8.89 -14.57
CA LEU A 11 -22.27 -9.66 -13.48
C LEU A 11 -22.18 -8.78 -12.23
N ALA A 12 -23.14 -8.94 -11.32
CA ALA A 12 -23.19 -8.20 -10.07
C ALA A 12 -21.93 -8.50 -9.21
N GLN A 13 -21.13 -7.45 -8.95
CA GLN A 13 -19.95 -7.56 -8.11
C GLN A 13 -20.32 -7.95 -6.66
N SER A 14 -19.42 -8.70 -5.99
CA SER A 14 -19.53 -8.98 -4.56
C SER A 14 -19.02 -7.80 -3.73
N GLY A 15 -19.49 -7.66 -2.49
CA GLY A 15 -19.02 -6.61 -1.58
C GLY A 15 -17.51 -6.68 -1.29
N GLU A 16 -16.91 -7.89 -1.31
CA GLU A 16 -15.46 -8.05 -1.25
C GLU A 16 -14.76 -7.50 -2.50
N SER A 17 -15.26 -7.83 -3.70
CA SER A 17 -14.70 -7.29 -4.95
C SER A 17 -14.81 -5.77 -5.00
N LEU A 18 -15.94 -5.22 -4.56
CA LEU A 18 -16.15 -3.77 -4.48
C LEU A 18 -15.18 -3.11 -3.48
N PHE A 19 -14.94 -3.73 -2.33
CA PHE A 19 -13.96 -3.23 -1.38
C PHE A 19 -12.55 -3.25 -1.97
N THR A 20 -12.15 -4.35 -2.62
CA THR A 20 -10.85 -4.46 -3.30
C THR A 20 -10.69 -3.42 -4.42
N ASN A 21 -11.73 -3.20 -5.23
CA ASN A 21 -11.68 -2.34 -6.41
C ASN A 21 -11.72 -0.83 -6.07
N TYR A 22 -12.43 -0.43 -5.00
CA TYR A 22 -12.70 0.99 -4.71
C TYR A 22 -12.20 1.50 -3.35
N CYS A 23 -11.88 0.62 -2.39
CA CYS A 23 -11.48 1.02 -1.04
C CYS A 23 -10.05 0.62 -0.68
N ALA A 24 -9.65 -0.60 -1.08
CA ALA A 24 -8.39 -1.21 -0.63
C ALA A 24 -7.15 -0.40 -1.03
N GLY A 25 -7.16 0.29 -2.18
CA GLY A 25 -6.04 1.14 -2.63
C GLY A 25 -5.62 2.25 -1.66
N CYS A 26 -6.49 2.64 -0.73
CA CYS A 26 -6.16 3.55 0.38
C CYS A 26 -6.39 2.87 1.74
N HIS A 27 -7.59 2.36 1.98
CA HIS A 27 -7.98 1.69 3.21
C HIS A 27 -7.51 0.23 3.20
N HIS A 28 -6.24 0.01 3.53
CA HIS A 28 -5.63 -1.31 3.53
C HIS A 28 -6.14 -2.23 4.64
N SER A 29 -6.07 -3.54 4.38
CA SER A 29 -6.36 -4.64 5.32
C SER A 29 -5.16 -5.06 6.18
N VAL A 30 -4.06 -4.31 6.11
CA VAL A 30 -2.87 -4.43 6.97
C VAL A 30 -2.51 -3.06 7.56
N VAL A 31 -1.94 -3.05 8.77
CA VAL A 31 -1.39 -1.84 9.42
C VAL A 31 0.11 -1.71 9.06
N GLY A 32 0.72 -0.56 9.28
CA GLY A 32 2.17 -0.42 9.20
C GLY A 32 2.81 -0.60 10.59
N VAL A 33 4.09 -0.98 10.63
CA VAL A 33 4.94 -0.73 11.81
C VAL A 33 6.20 0.00 11.35
N ASN A 34 6.70 0.88 12.21
CA ASN A 34 8.05 1.43 12.04
C ASN A 34 9.13 0.33 12.10
N GLU A 35 10.34 0.62 11.59
CA GLU A 35 11.47 -0.31 11.50
C GLU A 35 11.91 -0.88 12.89
N SER A 36 11.52 -0.19 13.97
CA SER A 36 11.70 -0.60 15.37
C SER A 36 10.67 -1.64 15.87
N GLY A 37 9.64 -1.98 15.08
CA GLY A 37 8.64 -3.00 15.42
C GLY A 37 7.69 -2.64 16.57
N GLY A 38 7.65 -1.38 17.01
CA GLY A 38 6.98 -0.98 18.26
C GLY A 38 5.78 -0.04 18.12
N GLU A 39 5.67 0.73 17.05
CA GLU A 39 4.57 1.69 16.86
C GLU A 39 3.78 1.38 15.59
N GLN A 40 2.47 1.16 15.73
CA GLN A 40 1.56 0.97 14.61
C GLN A 40 1.36 2.29 13.86
N THR A 41 1.76 2.31 12.60
CA THR A 41 1.57 3.44 11.68
C THR A 41 0.51 3.09 10.63
N ASN A 42 0.04 4.08 9.86
CA ASN A 42 -0.78 3.81 8.69
C ASN A 42 0.16 3.87 7.48
N VAL A 43 0.14 2.85 6.62
CA VAL A 43 1.04 2.76 5.44
C VAL A 43 0.68 3.81 4.37
N TYR A 44 -0.54 4.35 4.42
CA TYR A 44 -1.10 5.27 3.43
C TYR A 44 -1.71 6.52 4.10
N GLU A 45 -2.05 7.52 3.28
CA GLU A 45 -2.77 8.73 3.67
C GLU A 45 -4.24 8.48 4.11
N ALA A 46 -4.60 7.25 4.51
CA ALA A 46 -5.95 6.88 4.95
C ALA A 46 -5.89 6.00 6.21
N PRO A 47 -6.88 6.11 7.14
CA PRO A 47 -6.94 5.24 8.31
C PRO A 47 -7.16 3.76 7.95
N TYR A 48 -6.54 2.87 8.73
CA TYR A 48 -6.70 1.42 8.65
C TYR A 48 -8.17 0.97 8.54
N ALA A 49 -8.48 0.12 7.55
CA ALA A 49 -9.86 -0.22 7.16
C ALA A 49 -10.68 -0.84 8.30
N LYS A 50 -10.10 -1.75 9.08
CA LYS A 50 -10.75 -2.33 10.25
C LYS A 50 -11.10 -1.25 11.27
N THR A 51 -10.16 -0.36 11.59
CA THR A 51 -10.40 0.75 12.53
C THR A 51 -11.51 1.69 12.03
N VAL A 52 -11.59 1.94 10.72
CA VAL A 52 -12.73 2.66 10.11
C VAL A 52 -14.03 1.91 10.38
N ILE A 53 -14.09 0.64 9.98
CA ILE A 53 -15.30 -0.19 10.10
C ILE A 53 -15.77 -0.33 11.56
N GLU A 54 -14.85 -0.52 12.51
CA GLU A 54 -15.18 -0.66 13.93
C GLU A 54 -15.61 0.66 14.57
N LYS A 55 -14.95 1.79 14.24
CA LYS A 55 -15.41 3.10 14.69
C LYS A 55 -16.77 3.44 14.09
N LEU A 56 -16.97 3.20 12.79
CA LEU A 56 -18.27 3.43 12.14
C LEU A 56 -19.38 2.63 12.83
N LYS A 57 -19.18 1.32 13.08
CA LYS A 57 -20.13 0.49 13.85
C LYS A 57 -20.45 1.08 15.23
N THR A 58 -19.43 1.57 15.94
CA THR A 58 -19.57 2.16 17.29
C THR A 58 -20.40 3.45 17.26
N GLU A 59 -20.17 4.32 16.28
CA GLU A 59 -20.87 5.61 16.15
C GLU A 59 -22.31 5.45 15.62
N THR A 60 -22.51 4.62 14.59
CA THR A 60 -23.82 4.46 13.92
C THR A 60 -24.76 3.50 14.64
N LYS A 61 -24.24 2.59 15.47
CA LYS A 61 -24.96 1.67 16.38
C LYS A 61 -25.84 0.60 15.73
N THR A 62 -26.38 0.82 14.53
CA THR A 62 -27.14 -0.18 13.76
C THR A 62 -26.54 -0.40 12.37
N LYS A 63 -26.91 -1.51 11.73
CA LYS A 63 -26.48 -1.84 10.36
C LYS A 63 -27.06 -0.83 9.36
N GLU A 64 -28.31 -0.43 9.54
CA GLU A 64 -29.04 0.48 8.66
C GLU A 64 -28.40 1.87 8.68
N ALA A 65 -28.06 2.36 9.88
CA ALA A 65 -27.33 3.61 10.05
C ALA A 65 -25.88 3.52 9.53
N PHE A 66 -25.22 2.36 9.66
CA PHE A 66 -23.91 2.12 9.06
C PHE A 66 -23.96 2.18 7.53
N VAL A 67 -24.91 1.48 6.91
CA VAL A 67 -25.09 1.43 5.45
C VAL A 67 -25.46 2.80 4.91
N ALA A 68 -26.40 3.50 5.56
CA ALA A 68 -26.76 4.87 5.19
C ALA A 68 -25.56 5.83 5.30
N PHE A 69 -24.77 5.74 6.37
CA PHE A 69 -23.57 6.56 6.54
C PHE A 69 -22.52 6.28 5.46
N VAL A 70 -22.18 5.01 5.20
CA VAL A 70 -21.17 4.66 4.19
C VAL A 70 -21.58 5.17 2.82
N LYS A 71 -22.83 4.96 2.40
CA LYS A 71 -23.35 5.44 1.11
C LYS A 71 -23.28 6.97 1.00
N ASP A 72 -23.76 7.70 2.01
CA ASP A 72 -23.72 9.18 2.03
C ASP A 72 -22.30 9.75 2.07
N TYR A 73 -21.38 9.08 2.75
CA TYR A 73 -20.00 9.54 2.93
C TYR A 73 -19.07 9.20 1.76
N ILE A 74 -19.26 8.09 1.04
CA ILE A 74 -18.46 7.82 -0.17
C ILE A 74 -18.88 8.72 -1.35
N ASP A 75 -20.17 9.03 -1.47
CA ASP A 75 -20.68 9.92 -2.52
C ASP A 75 -20.31 11.38 -2.24
N GLU A 76 -20.57 11.89 -1.04
CA GLU A 76 -20.28 13.28 -0.68
C GLU A 76 -19.53 13.34 0.67
N PRO A 77 -18.23 13.00 0.71
CA PRO A 77 -17.40 13.12 1.90
C PRO A 77 -17.22 14.59 2.28
N THR A 78 -17.48 14.93 3.54
CA THR A 78 -17.27 16.29 4.05
C THR A 78 -16.67 16.28 5.46
N LYS A 79 -15.94 17.36 5.80
CA LYS A 79 -15.38 17.58 7.15
C LYS A 79 -16.45 17.63 8.26
N ARG A 80 -17.74 17.79 7.93
CA ARG A 80 -18.88 17.76 8.86
C ARG A 80 -19.47 16.37 9.02
N LYS A 81 -19.56 15.58 7.94
CA LYS A 81 -20.00 14.17 7.98
C LYS A 81 -18.93 13.26 8.58
N SER A 82 -17.65 13.62 8.48
CA SER A 82 -16.53 12.84 9.01
C SER A 82 -16.69 12.57 10.52
N LEU A 83 -17.03 11.32 10.86
CA LEU A 83 -16.98 10.80 12.23
C LEU A 83 -15.54 10.74 12.80
N TYR A 84 -14.55 10.93 11.92
CA TYR A 84 -13.16 11.16 12.27
C TYR A 84 -12.89 12.65 12.56
N GLY A 85 -12.53 12.96 13.81
CA GLY A 85 -12.32 14.34 14.27
C GLY A 85 -11.10 15.05 13.67
N LYS A 86 -10.95 16.34 13.98
CA LYS A 86 -9.96 17.27 13.38
C LYS A 86 -8.52 16.72 13.30
N LYS A 87 -8.06 15.91 14.27
CA LYS A 87 -6.72 15.29 14.25
C LYS A 87 -6.56 14.32 13.06
N ALA A 88 -7.56 13.48 12.80
CA ALA A 88 -7.52 12.55 11.68
C ALA A 88 -7.59 13.30 10.33
N ILE A 89 -8.44 14.33 10.23
CA ILE A 89 -8.51 15.18 9.02
C ILE A 89 -7.19 15.93 8.75
N LYS A 90 -6.40 16.24 9.79
CA LYS A 90 -5.05 16.78 9.64
C LYS A 90 -4.03 15.74 9.16
N ASN A 91 -4.17 14.49 9.58
CA ASN A 91 -3.22 13.41 9.31
C ASN A 91 -3.48 12.67 7.98
N PHE A 92 -4.73 12.64 7.51
CA PHE A 92 -5.20 11.81 6.39
C PHE A 92 -6.02 12.62 5.35
N GLY A 93 -6.00 13.96 5.46
CA GLY A 93 -6.81 14.82 4.62
C GLY A 93 -8.32 14.55 4.73
N LEU A 94 -9.01 14.53 3.60
CA LEU A 94 -10.43 14.16 3.49
C LEU A 94 -10.54 13.10 2.38
N MET A 95 -11.36 12.07 2.62
CA MET A 95 -11.62 11.02 1.64
C MET A 95 -12.07 11.62 0.29
N PRO A 96 -11.55 11.16 -0.86
CA PRO A 96 -12.05 11.58 -2.17
C PRO A 96 -13.48 11.06 -2.40
N SER A 97 -14.28 11.84 -3.14
CA SER A 97 -15.62 11.41 -3.55
C SER A 97 -15.53 10.26 -4.56
N LEU A 98 -16.34 9.22 -4.35
CA LEU A 98 -16.56 8.10 -5.26
C LEU A 98 -17.91 8.22 -6.00
N LYS A 99 -18.46 9.43 -6.08
CA LYS A 99 -19.81 9.67 -6.61
C LYS A 99 -19.97 9.19 -8.04
N GLY A 100 -20.90 8.24 -8.24
CA GLY A 100 -21.16 7.62 -9.54
C GLY A 100 -20.10 6.61 -9.99
N ALA A 101 -19.12 6.25 -9.14
CA ALA A 101 -18.17 5.17 -9.42
C ALA A 101 -18.78 3.76 -9.25
N MET A 102 -19.94 3.66 -8.57
CA MET A 102 -20.71 2.44 -8.31
C MET A 102 -22.20 2.78 -8.18
N SER A 103 -23.09 1.79 -8.31
CA SER A 103 -24.54 1.99 -8.15
C SER A 103 -25.01 2.07 -6.68
N ASP A 104 -26.28 2.41 -6.46
CA ASP A 104 -26.91 2.34 -5.13
C ASP A 104 -26.89 0.90 -4.56
N GLU A 105 -27.06 -0.10 -5.42
CA GLU A 105 -27.05 -1.52 -5.05
C GLU A 105 -25.63 -2.03 -4.79
N GLU A 106 -24.63 -1.54 -5.51
CA GLU A 106 -23.22 -1.85 -5.28
C GLU A 106 -22.71 -1.20 -3.99
N SER A 107 -22.96 0.10 -3.80
CA SER A 107 -22.61 0.81 -2.55
C SER A 107 -23.32 0.21 -1.32
N THR A 108 -24.54 -0.31 -1.48
CA THR A 108 -25.21 -1.12 -0.45
C THR A 108 -24.45 -2.42 -0.17
N LYS A 109 -24.14 -3.24 -1.20
CA LYS A 109 -23.38 -4.50 -1.03
C LYS A 109 -22.00 -4.30 -0.40
N LEU A 110 -21.31 -3.23 -0.78
CA LEU A 110 -20.03 -2.81 -0.19
C LEU A 110 -20.19 -2.53 1.31
N ALA A 111 -21.15 -1.68 1.69
CA ALA A 111 -21.39 -1.34 3.08
C ALA A 111 -21.89 -2.55 3.90
N GLU A 112 -22.71 -3.43 3.34
CA GLU A 112 -23.14 -4.67 3.98
C GLU A 112 -21.97 -5.63 4.24
N TYR A 113 -21.05 -5.78 3.28
CA TYR A 113 -19.82 -6.58 3.43
C TYR A 113 -18.89 -5.99 4.49
N MET A 114 -18.66 -4.67 4.47
CA MET A 114 -17.89 -3.95 5.51
C MET A 114 -18.51 -4.14 6.90
N TYR A 115 -19.84 -4.10 7.01
CA TYR A 115 -20.52 -4.37 8.27
C TYR A 115 -20.39 -5.83 8.71
N SER A 116 -20.64 -6.77 7.80
CA SER A 116 -20.97 -8.15 8.16
C SER A 116 -19.79 -9.11 8.08
N ASP A 117 -18.92 -8.98 7.07
CA ASP A 117 -18.07 -10.08 6.61
C ASP A 117 -16.58 -9.74 6.51
N TYR A 118 -16.23 -8.45 6.39
CA TYR A 118 -14.84 -7.98 6.32
C TYR A 118 -13.94 -8.56 7.44
N ASN A 119 -14.41 -8.55 8.69
CA ASN A 119 -13.69 -9.12 9.85
C ASN A 119 -13.80 -10.67 9.98
N LYS A 120 -14.49 -11.39 9.09
CA LYS A 120 -14.73 -12.85 9.23
C LYS A 120 -13.62 -13.73 8.63
N LYS A 121 -12.78 -13.22 7.73
CA LYS A 121 -11.66 -14.01 7.18
C LYS A 121 -10.52 -14.08 8.19
N LYS A 122 -10.24 -15.28 8.72
CA LYS A 122 -9.02 -15.55 9.49
C LYS A 122 -7.79 -15.42 8.59
N ILE A 123 -6.88 -14.52 8.93
CA ILE A 123 -5.58 -14.34 8.26
C ILE A 123 -4.55 -15.22 8.98
N ALA A 124 -3.74 -15.99 8.25
CA ALA A 124 -2.67 -16.86 8.80
C ALA A 124 -1.29 -16.13 8.80
N GLU A 125 -0.43 -16.34 9.80
CA GLU A 125 0.67 -15.47 10.34
C GLU A 125 2.07 -15.58 9.62
N LYS A 126 3.28 -15.08 10.01
CA LYS A 126 3.95 -14.63 11.28
C LYS A 126 5.00 -13.48 11.05
N ILE A 127 5.56 -12.90 12.13
CA ILE A 127 6.64 -11.85 12.23
C ILE A 127 8.01 -12.35 11.67
N VAL A 128 9.19 -11.67 11.58
CA VAL A 128 9.96 -10.54 12.24
C VAL A 128 11.17 -10.15 11.29
N PRO A 129 12.14 -9.21 11.54
CA PRO A 129 12.26 -7.98 12.39
C PRO A 129 13.07 -6.77 11.77
N SER A 130 13.25 -5.69 12.56
CA SER A 130 14.46 -4.78 12.60
C SER A 130 14.70 -3.75 11.46
N LYS A 131 15.39 -2.59 11.64
CA LYS A 131 16.17 -2.01 12.78
C LYS A 131 16.34 -0.47 12.62
N THR A 132 16.71 0.23 13.71
CA THR A 132 17.52 1.50 13.77
C THR A 132 16.81 2.87 13.60
N THR A 133 17.39 3.95 14.16
CA THR A 133 17.13 5.36 13.79
C THR A 133 18.31 6.28 14.22
N GLU A 134 18.95 6.99 13.28
CA GLU A 134 19.98 8.01 13.55
C GLU A 134 19.64 9.37 12.89
N THR A 135 20.42 10.43 13.20
CA THR A 135 20.15 11.80 12.73
C THR A 135 20.78 12.06 11.36
N LEU A 136 20.00 11.79 10.30
CA LEU A 136 20.42 11.90 8.90
C LEU A 136 21.06 13.26 8.53
N THR A 137 22.15 13.22 7.77
CA THR A 137 22.82 14.36 7.13
C THR A 137 21.96 15.00 6.02
N PRO A 138 22.35 16.17 5.48
CA PRO A 138 21.66 16.76 4.32
C PRO A 138 21.67 15.87 3.06
N SER A 139 22.73 15.08 2.85
CA SER A 139 22.84 14.14 1.72
C SER A 139 21.83 13.01 1.86
N GLU A 140 21.81 12.34 3.02
CA GLU A 140 20.86 11.27 3.30
C GLU A 140 19.41 11.75 3.23
N LYS A 141 19.10 12.98 3.67
CA LYS A 141 17.77 13.58 3.52
C LYS A 141 17.38 13.84 2.06
N ALA A 142 18.33 14.19 1.19
CA ALA A 142 18.08 14.31 -0.25
C ALA A 142 17.81 12.93 -0.88
N ASN A 143 18.60 11.93 -0.51
CA ASN A 143 18.46 10.56 -1.01
C ASN A 143 17.20 9.85 -0.46
N GLU A 144 16.80 10.14 0.79
CA GLU A 144 15.52 9.71 1.35
C GLU A 144 14.33 10.34 0.62
N SER A 145 14.44 11.62 0.24
CA SER A 145 13.44 12.30 -0.60
C SER A 145 13.34 11.69 -2.00
N LEU A 146 14.48 11.36 -2.62
CA LEU A 146 14.52 10.63 -3.90
C LEU A 146 13.84 9.25 -3.79
N PHE A 147 14.14 8.49 -2.74
CA PHE A 147 13.47 7.22 -2.47
C PHE A 147 11.95 7.39 -2.26
N ALA A 148 11.55 8.33 -1.41
CA ALA A 148 10.13 8.58 -1.09
C ALA A 148 9.33 8.98 -2.35
N LYS A 149 9.95 9.75 -3.25
CA LYS A 149 9.35 10.25 -4.49
C LYS A 149 9.27 9.21 -5.61
N HIS A 150 10.24 8.30 -5.70
CA HIS A 150 10.42 7.43 -6.88
C HIS A 150 10.37 5.92 -6.60
N CYS A 151 10.48 5.50 -5.35
CA CYS A 151 10.55 4.08 -4.97
C CYS A 151 9.46 3.67 -3.97
N ALA A 152 9.15 4.51 -2.97
CA ALA A 152 8.26 4.18 -1.85
C ALA A 152 6.80 3.90 -2.24
N SER A 153 6.37 4.29 -3.44
CA SER A 153 5.07 3.95 -4.02
C SER A 153 4.89 2.47 -4.35
N CYS A 154 5.97 1.68 -4.38
CA CYS A 154 5.96 0.23 -4.56
C CYS A 154 6.85 -0.49 -3.52
N HIS A 155 8.07 0.01 -3.30
CA HIS A 155 9.01 -0.52 -2.32
C HIS A 155 8.82 0.16 -0.96
N THR A 156 7.87 -0.31 -0.16
CA THR A 156 7.63 0.24 1.18
C THR A 156 8.83 0.10 2.12
N THR A 157 9.00 1.07 3.02
CA THR A 157 9.95 1.07 4.15
C THR A 157 9.31 0.65 5.48
N VAL A 158 7.97 0.69 5.58
CA VAL A 158 7.23 0.08 6.69
C VAL A 158 6.72 -1.29 6.25
N VAL A 159 6.90 -2.31 7.08
CA VAL A 159 6.34 -3.63 6.76
C VAL A 159 4.84 -3.60 7.07
N GLY A 160 4.02 -4.10 6.15
CA GLY A 160 2.61 -4.34 6.43
C GLY A 160 2.47 -5.47 7.43
N VAL A 161 1.70 -5.24 8.49
CA VAL A 161 1.45 -6.22 9.55
C VAL A 161 -0.03 -6.58 9.68
N ASP A 162 -0.27 -7.78 10.22
CA ASP A 162 -1.54 -8.05 10.88
C ASP A 162 -1.78 -7.11 12.08
N GLU A 163 -3.02 -7.12 12.57
CA GLU A 163 -3.56 -6.28 13.63
C GLU A 163 -2.74 -6.27 14.94
N SER A 164 -1.94 -7.31 15.18
CA SER A 164 -1.15 -7.48 16.41
C SER A 164 0.24 -6.82 16.36
N GLY A 165 0.64 -6.26 15.21
CA GLY A 165 2.05 -5.96 14.93
C GLY A 165 2.83 -7.18 14.44
N GLY A 166 2.14 -8.25 14.07
CA GLY A 166 2.70 -9.58 13.84
C GLY A 166 3.15 -9.82 12.39
N LYS A 167 2.30 -10.47 11.60
CA LYS A 167 2.68 -11.03 10.30
C LYS A 167 3.23 -10.01 9.32
N LEU A 168 4.44 -10.25 8.82
CA LEU A 168 4.94 -9.53 7.65
C LEU A 168 4.12 -9.89 6.38
N THR A 169 3.59 -8.86 5.72
CA THR A 169 2.76 -8.98 4.51
C THR A 169 3.25 -8.02 3.43
N ASN A 170 3.17 -8.47 2.17
CA ASN A 170 3.43 -7.60 1.02
C ASN A 170 2.23 -6.68 0.83
N VAL A 171 2.45 -5.37 0.91
CA VAL A 171 1.40 -4.34 0.80
C VAL A 171 1.25 -3.82 -0.63
N TYR A 172 2.23 -4.09 -1.49
CA TYR A 172 2.35 -3.59 -2.85
C TYR A 172 2.75 -4.72 -3.82
N ASP A 173 2.62 -4.45 -5.12
CA ASP A 173 3.09 -5.30 -6.22
C ASP A 173 4.62 -5.31 -6.38
N ALA A 174 5.39 -5.10 -5.29
CA ALA A 174 6.85 -5.19 -5.28
C ALA A 174 7.38 -5.73 -3.94
N PRO A 175 8.58 -6.34 -3.89
CA PRO A 175 9.16 -6.80 -2.63
C PRO A 175 9.57 -5.65 -1.71
N TYR A 176 9.58 -5.92 -0.40
CA TYR A 176 9.93 -4.96 0.65
C TYR A 176 11.34 -4.36 0.46
N ALA A 177 11.51 -3.06 0.69
CA ALA A 177 12.75 -2.35 0.34
C ALA A 177 14.01 -2.99 0.97
N LYS A 178 13.96 -3.32 2.26
CA LYS A 178 15.06 -4.00 2.97
C LYS A 178 15.41 -5.35 2.35
N ASP A 179 14.41 -6.15 1.96
CA ASP A 179 14.63 -7.47 1.37
C ASP A 179 15.32 -7.36 0.00
N VAL A 180 14.95 -6.34 -0.79
CA VAL A 180 15.60 -6.04 -2.07
C VAL A 180 17.04 -5.61 -1.84
N MET A 181 17.31 -4.70 -0.90
CA MET A 181 18.67 -4.22 -0.64
C MET A 181 19.57 -5.30 -0.02
N SER A 182 19.05 -6.09 0.94
CA SER A 182 19.74 -7.27 1.51
C SER A 182 20.08 -8.27 0.41
N LYS A 183 19.11 -8.64 -0.45
CA LYS A 183 19.37 -9.56 -1.55
C LYS A 183 20.35 -9.01 -2.59
N LEU A 184 20.33 -7.72 -2.89
CA LEU A 184 21.31 -7.11 -3.79
C LEU A 184 22.73 -7.23 -3.20
N LYS A 185 22.94 -6.88 -1.93
CA LYS A 185 24.24 -7.04 -1.24
C LYS A 185 24.73 -8.49 -1.29
N ASP A 186 23.85 -9.44 -0.98
CA ASP A 186 24.14 -10.87 -1.00
C ASP A 186 24.61 -11.37 -2.37
N GLU A 187 24.11 -10.82 -3.48
CA GLU A 187 24.49 -11.25 -4.82
C GLU A 187 25.69 -10.45 -5.37
N THR A 188 25.75 -9.13 -5.15
CA THR A 188 26.80 -8.26 -5.73
C THR A 188 28.11 -8.26 -4.97
N LYS A 189 28.13 -8.67 -3.70
CA LYS A 189 29.30 -8.83 -2.81
C LYS A 189 30.10 -7.58 -2.45
N THR A 190 30.12 -6.54 -3.28
CA THR A 190 30.78 -5.24 -3.00
C THR A 190 29.82 -4.07 -3.20
N LYS A 191 30.17 -2.93 -2.60
CA LYS A 191 29.39 -1.69 -2.67
C LYS A 191 29.38 -1.10 -4.09
N GLU A 192 30.51 -1.19 -4.79
CA GLU A 192 30.68 -0.71 -6.17
C GLU A 192 29.82 -1.54 -7.12
N ALA A 193 29.83 -2.87 -6.96
CA ALA A 193 28.99 -3.78 -7.73
C ALA A 193 27.49 -3.61 -7.41
N PHE A 194 27.14 -3.34 -6.15
CA PHE A 194 25.78 -2.99 -5.73
C PHE A 194 25.29 -1.72 -6.43
N ILE A 195 26.07 -0.63 -6.35
CA ILE A 195 25.72 0.67 -6.95
C ILE A 195 25.61 0.55 -8.48
N ALA A 196 26.55 -0.13 -9.13
CA ALA A 196 26.52 -0.36 -10.57
C ALA A 196 25.28 -1.17 -11.01
N PHE A 197 24.97 -2.26 -10.30
CA PHE A 197 23.79 -3.09 -10.58
C PHE A 197 22.49 -2.32 -10.35
N LEU A 198 22.37 -1.61 -9.23
CA LEU A 198 21.13 -0.90 -8.86
C LEU A 198 20.85 0.22 -9.86
N LYS A 199 21.86 1.01 -10.26
CA LYS A 199 21.72 2.01 -11.33
C LYS A 199 21.30 1.38 -12.65
N ASP A 200 22.00 0.35 -13.13
CA ASP A 200 21.71 -0.35 -14.39
C ASP A 200 20.29 -0.98 -14.42
N TYR A 201 19.81 -1.48 -13.29
CA TYR A 201 18.48 -2.10 -13.17
C TYR A 201 17.35 -1.09 -12.98
N ILE A 202 17.58 0.06 -12.34
CA ILE A 202 16.64 1.19 -12.29
C ILE A 202 16.42 1.75 -13.71
N ASP A 203 17.52 1.93 -14.45
CA ASP A 203 17.51 2.51 -15.79
C ASP A 203 16.98 1.50 -16.84
N THR A 204 17.43 0.24 -16.78
CA THR A 204 17.11 -0.80 -17.78
C THR A 204 16.80 -2.17 -17.14
N PRO A 205 15.65 -2.30 -16.46
CA PRO A 205 15.22 -3.55 -15.83
C PRO A 205 14.94 -4.64 -16.87
N ASP A 206 15.52 -5.83 -16.67
CA ASP A 206 15.37 -7.00 -17.55
C ASP A 206 15.17 -8.26 -16.70
N LYS A 207 14.28 -9.16 -17.15
CA LYS A 207 13.96 -10.43 -16.46
C LYS A 207 15.16 -11.38 -16.30
N ARG A 208 16.24 -11.16 -17.05
CA ARG A 208 17.52 -11.89 -17.00
C ARG A 208 18.55 -11.23 -16.07
N LYS A 209 18.45 -9.90 -15.87
CA LYS A 209 19.24 -9.17 -14.87
C LYS A 209 18.65 -9.34 -13.46
N SER A 210 17.35 -9.60 -13.37
CA SER A 210 16.65 -9.69 -12.09
C SER A 210 17.23 -10.81 -11.22
N LEU A 211 17.71 -10.43 -10.04
CA LEU A 211 18.18 -11.36 -8.99
C LEU A 211 17.02 -12.18 -8.40
N TYR A 212 15.79 -11.81 -8.70
CA TYR A 212 14.57 -12.46 -8.24
C TYR A 212 14.10 -13.54 -9.23
N GLY A 213 13.91 -14.77 -8.74
CA GLY A 213 13.51 -15.90 -9.57
C GLY A 213 12.12 -15.78 -10.19
N LYS A 214 11.82 -16.65 -11.17
CA LYS A 214 10.57 -16.66 -11.97
C LYS A 214 9.27 -16.57 -11.16
N LYS A 215 9.23 -17.03 -9.91
CA LYS A 215 8.08 -16.88 -9.01
C LYS A 215 7.84 -15.40 -8.65
N ALA A 216 8.85 -14.70 -8.16
CA ALA A 216 8.72 -13.28 -7.82
C ALA A 216 8.38 -12.43 -9.06
N ILE A 217 8.96 -12.73 -10.24
CA ILE A 217 8.58 -12.06 -11.51
C ILE A 217 7.12 -12.37 -11.93
N LYS A 218 6.53 -13.47 -11.46
CA LYS A 218 5.10 -13.77 -11.65
C LYS A 218 4.23 -13.04 -10.62
N ASP A 219 4.67 -13.00 -9.37
CA ASP A 219 3.88 -12.45 -8.25
C ASP A 219 3.91 -10.91 -8.20
N PHE A 220 4.98 -10.27 -8.70
CA PHE A 220 5.23 -8.81 -8.67
C PHE A 220 5.46 -8.19 -10.06
N GLY A 221 5.52 -8.99 -11.12
CA GLY A 221 5.86 -8.50 -12.46
C GLY A 221 7.34 -8.14 -12.65
N LEU A 222 7.61 -7.07 -13.38
CA LEU A 222 8.95 -6.51 -13.59
C LEU A 222 8.92 -5.02 -13.24
N MET A 223 9.95 -4.54 -12.54
CA MET A 223 10.12 -3.12 -12.21
C MET A 223 10.01 -2.24 -13.48
N PRO A 224 9.29 -1.11 -13.44
CA PRO A 224 9.28 -0.14 -14.53
C PRO A 224 10.64 0.56 -14.64
N SER A 225 11.07 0.89 -15.86
CA SER A 225 12.26 1.73 -16.07
C SER A 225 12.00 3.14 -15.54
N LEU A 226 12.96 3.68 -14.78
CA LEU A 226 13.00 5.08 -14.34
C LEU A 226 14.08 5.87 -15.11
N LYS A 227 14.39 5.45 -16.34
CA LYS A 227 15.49 6.03 -17.12
C LYS A 227 15.30 7.52 -17.37
N GLY A 228 16.28 8.32 -16.93
CA GLY A 228 16.26 9.79 -17.05
C GLY A 228 15.29 10.50 -16.09
N VAL A 229 14.73 9.79 -15.10
CA VAL A 229 13.95 10.40 -13.99
C VAL A 229 14.88 11.06 -12.95
N MET A 230 16.16 10.68 -12.95
CA MET A 230 17.22 11.13 -12.05
C MET A 230 18.53 11.31 -12.83
N THR A 231 19.46 12.12 -12.31
CA THR A 231 20.83 12.23 -12.84
C THR A 231 21.71 11.03 -12.45
N ASP A 232 22.91 10.92 -13.04
CA ASP A 232 23.90 9.93 -12.63
C ASP A 232 24.35 10.13 -11.17
N GLU A 233 24.47 11.40 -10.73
CA GLU A 233 24.85 11.77 -9.37
C GLU A 233 23.72 11.50 -8.36
N GLU A 234 22.47 11.81 -8.71
CA GLU A 234 21.29 11.47 -7.89
C GLU A 234 21.09 9.96 -7.76
N SER A 235 21.28 9.19 -8.83
CA SER A 235 21.14 7.73 -8.82
C SER A 235 22.32 7.03 -8.12
N THR A 236 23.52 7.61 -8.19
CA THR A 236 24.68 7.18 -7.37
C THR A 236 24.42 7.46 -5.89
N GLY A 237 23.98 8.68 -5.54
CA GLY A 237 23.67 9.07 -4.17
C GLY A 237 22.54 8.22 -3.56
N LEU A 238 21.47 7.96 -4.31
CA LEU A 238 20.39 7.07 -3.88
C LEU A 238 20.91 5.64 -3.65
N ALA A 239 21.72 5.10 -4.56
CA ALA A 239 22.26 3.74 -4.41
C ALA A 239 23.25 3.62 -3.24
N ASP A 240 24.10 4.63 -3.02
CA ASP A 240 25.01 4.75 -1.87
C ASP A 240 24.23 4.78 -0.55
N TYR A 241 23.24 5.67 -0.46
CA TYR A 241 22.33 5.79 0.69
C TYR A 241 21.57 4.49 1.00
N LEU A 242 21.04 3.81 -0.02
CA LEU A 242 20.33 2.55 0.16
C LEU A 242 21.25 1.39 0.57
N TYR A 243 22.53 1.44 0.18
CA TYR A 243 23.52 0.51 0.69
C TYR A 243 23.76 0.72 2.18
N GLU A 244 23.92 1.96 2.65
CA GLU A 244 24.20 2.24 4.07
C GLU A 244 22.95 2.09 4.98
N LYS A 245 21.78 2.62 4.57
CA LYS A 245 20.53 2.59 5.37
C LYS A 245 20.12 1.18 5.80
N TYR A 246 20.33 0.20 4.92
CA TYR A 246 19.97 -1.20 5.16
C TYR A 246 21.19 -2.06 5.51
N THR A 247 22.05 -1.57 6.40
CA THR A 247 23.07 -2.36 7.11
C THR A 247 22.44 -3.14 8.28
N ASP A 248 23.03 -4.29 8.61
CA ASP A 248 22.45 -5.31 9.52
C ASP A 248 22.22 -4.82 10.96
#